data_AF-A0A7S2X125-F1
#
_entry.id   AF-A0A7S2X125-F1
#
_cell.length_a   1.000
_cell.length_b   1.000
_cell.length_c   1.000
_cell.angle_alpha   90.00
_cell.angle_beta   90.00
_cell.angle_gamma   90.00
#
_symmetry.space_group_name_H-M   'P 1'
#
loop_
_entity.id
_entity.type
_entity.pdbx_description
1 polymer ?
#
loop_
_entity_poly.entity_id
_entity_poly.type
_entity_poly.pdbx_seq_one_letter_code
_entity_poly.pdbx_strand_id
1 'polypeptide(L)'
;KDTIVRWSAAKGIGRIASRLPKDMIADIIDSILELFTKTEGDGAWHGGCLALAELAWRGLLLPQQLEDVIPKVVEALQYDVKRGAHSVGSHVRDAGCYVFWAFSRSYSSDIMGQYLPTIAKNLLVLSCFDREINCRRAASATFQ
;
A
#
# COMPACT_ATOMS: atom_id res chain seq x y z
N LYS A 1 -13.15 0.15 13.02
CA LYS A 1 -13.64 -0.99 13.82
C LYS A 1 -13.23 -2.33 13.19
N ASP A 2 -13.21 -2.44 11.86
CA ASP A 2 -12.88 -3.70 11.17
C ASP A 2 -11.40 -3.86 10.75
N THR A 3 -10.50 -3.03 11.29
CA THR A 3 -9.07 -3.07 10.94
C THR A 3 -8.43 -4.43 11.27
N ILE A 4 -8.79 -5.03 12.42
CA ILE A 4 -8.30 -6.35 12.83
C ILE A 4 -8.74 -7.42 11.82
N VAL A 5 -9.98 -7.34 11.35
CA VAL A 5 -10.53 -8.28 10.36
C VAL A 5 -9.77 -8.15 9.04
N ARG A 6 -9.61 -6.92 8.53
CA ARG A 6 -8.85 -6.67 7.27
C ARG A 6 -7.41 -7.13 7.36
N TRP A 7 -6.73 -6.86 8.48
CA TRP A 7 -5.35 -7.30 8.68
C TRP A 7 -5.24 -8.83 8.75
N SER A 8 -6.17 -9.49 9.44
CA SER A 8 -6.20 -10.95 9.54
C SER A 8 -6.48 -11.59 8.17
N ALA A 9 -7.36 -10.97 7.38
CA ALA A 9 -7.65 -11.37 6.01
C ALA A 9 -6.42 -11.21 5.10
N ALA A 10 -5.74 -10.06 5.13
CA ALA A 10 -4.50 -9.83 4.37
C ALA A 10 -3.42 -10.89 4.68
N LYS A 11 -3.25 -11.21 5.97
CA LYS A 11 -2.36 -12.30 6.38
C LYS A 11 -2.81 -13.67 5.89
N GLY A 12 -4.12 -13.93 5.89
CA GLY A 12 -4.71 -15.14 5.32
C GLY A 12 -4.37 -15.27 3.83
N ILE A 13 -4.61 -14.21 3.05
CA ILE A 13 -4.29 -14.14 1.62
C ILE A 13 -2.81 -14.43 1.40
N GLY A 14 -1.90 -13.76 2.11
CA GLY A 14 -0.46 -14.01 1.96
C GLY A 14 -0.02 -15.44 2.29
N ARG A 15 -0.69 -16.11 3.25
CA ARG A 15 -0.43 -17.53 3.55
C ARG A 15 -0.93 -18.46 2.45
N ILE A 16 -2.13 -18.23 1.93
CA ILE A 16 -2.70 -19.03 0.85
C ILE A 16 -1.89 -18.83 -0.42
N ALA A 17 -1.64 -17.58 -0.82
CA ALA A 17 -0.85 -17.22 -2.00
C ALA A 17 0.55 -17.88 -1.99
N SER A 18 1.19 -18.02 -0.83
CA SER A 18 2.49 -18.71 -0.71
C SER A 18 2.48 -20.21 -1.08
N ARG A 19 1.30 -20.80 -1.27
CA ARG A 19 1.10 -22.20 -1.67
C ARG A 19 0.56 -22.35 -3.09
N LEU A 20 0.38 -21.24 -3.80
CA LEU A 20 -0.16 -21.23 -5.15
C LEU A 20 0.94 -21.12 -6.21
N PRO A 21 0.68 -21.60 -7.43
CA PRO A 21 1.47 -21.30 -8.61
C PRO A 21 1.59 -19.78 -8.87
N LYS A 22 2.66 -19.36 -9.56
CA LYS A 22 2.98 -17.94 -9.79
C LYS A 22 1.91 -17.20 -10.61
N ASP A 23 1.31 -17.89 -11.57
CA ASP A 23 0.18 -17.41 -12.39
C ASP A 23 -1.02 -17.04 -11.51
N MET A 24 -1.42 -17.92 -10.59
CA MET A 24 -2.53 -17.62 -9.67
C MET A 24 -2.19 -16.50 -8.68
N ILE A 25 -0.91 -16.32 -8.33
CA ILE A 25 -0.48 -15.19 -7.49
C ILE A 25 -0.63 -13.87 -8.27
N ALA A 26 -0.34 -13.88 -9.57
CA ALA A 26 -0.56 -12.70 -10.42
C ALA A 26 -2.05 -12.32 -10.45
N ASP A 27 -2.95 -13.30 -10.63
CA ASP A 27 -4.41 -13.05 -10.59
C ASP A 27 -4.87 -12.45 -9.26
N ILE A 28 -4.27 -12.88 -8.14
CA ILE A 28 -4.55 -12.31 -6.80
C ILE A 28 -4.10 -10.84 -6.73
N ILE A 29 -2.92 -10.53 -7.28
CA ILE A 29 -2.40 -9.17 -7.29
C ILE A 29 -3.30 -8.28 -8.15
N ASP A 30 -3.70 -8.74 -9.34
CA ASP A 30 -4.60 -7.99 -10.22
C ASP A 30 -5.95 -7.73 -9.54
N SER A 31 -6.52 -8.75 -8.88
CA SER A 31 -7.75 -8.61 -8.08
C SER A 31 -7.61 -7.61 -6.93
N ILE A 32 -6.42 -7.53 -6.31
CA ILE A 32 -6.14 -6.52 -5.27
C ILE A 32 -6.05 -5.12 -5.90
N LEU A 33 -5.45 -4.98 -7.07
CA LEU A 33 -5.33 -3.69 -7.78
C LEU A 33 -6.69 -3.12 -8.20
N GLU A 34 -7.68 -3.97 -8.48
CA GLU A 34 -9.07 -3.57 -8.76
C GLU A 34 -9.75 -2.85 -7.57
N LEU A 35 -9.24 -3.02 -6.33
CA LEU A 35 -9.73 -2.30 -5.16
C LEU A 35 -9.32 -0.82 -5.15
N PHE A 36 -8.29 -0.44 -5.91
CA PHE A 36 -7.73 0.92 -5.96
C PHE A 36 -8.42 1.76 -7.03
N THR A 37 -9.73 1.94 -6.85
CA THR A 37 -10.58 2.75 -7.73
C THR A 37 -11.37 3.78 -6.93
N LYS A 38 -11.77 4.89 -7.58
CA LYS A 38 -12.51 5.98 -6.93
C LYS A 38 -13.93 5.57 -6.50
N THR A 39 -14.47 4.49 -7.07
CA THR A 39 -15.77 3.93 -6.72
C THR A 39 -15.73 3.12 -5.43
N GLU A 40 -14.55 2.61 -5.08
CA GLU A 40 -14.34 1.80 -3.88
C GLU A 40 -14.15 2.65 -2.61
N GLY A 41 -14.55 2.07 -1.48
CA GLY A 41 -14.46 2.72 -0.18
C GLY A 41 -13.05 2.72 0.42
N ASP A 42 -12.83 3.58 1.41
CA ASP A 42 -11.61 3.67 2.22
C ASP A 42 -11.20 2.33 2.84
N GLY A 43 -12.18 1.49 3.20
CA GLY A 43 -11.94 0.14 3.69
C GLY A 43 -11.29 -0.81 2.67
N ALA A 44 -11.67 -0.71 1.39
CA ALA A 44 -11.13 -1.53 0.30
C ALA A 44 -9.68 -1.11 -0.01
N TRP A 45 -9.43 0.19 -0.15
CA TRP A 45 -8.08 0.76 -0.33
C TRP A 45 -7.13 0.38 0.82
N HIS A 46 -7.60 0.51 2.06
CA HIS A 46 -6.83 0.11 3.23
C HIS A 46 -6.56 -1.40 3.24
N GLY A 47 -7.55 -2.23 2.93
CA GLY A 47 -7.39 -3.69 2.83
C GLY A 47 -6.39 -4.09 1.74
N GLY A 48 -6.49 -3.46 0.57
CA GLY A 48 -5.58 -3.65 -0.55
C GLY A 48 -4.13 -3.30 -0.18
N CYS A 49 -3.91 -2.18 0.50
CA CYS A 49 -2.58 -1.80 1.00
C CYS A 49 -2.00 -2.88 1.94
N LEU A 50 -2.80 -3.36 2.90
CA LEU A 50 -2.33 -4.41 3.82
C LEU A 50 -2.01 -5.71 3.08
N ALA A 51 -2.82 -6.10 2.08
CA ALA A 51 -2.58 -7.30 1.29
C ALA A 51 -1.30 -7.18 0.45
N LEU A 52 -1.08 -6.04 -0.22
CA LEU A 52 0.15 -5.78 -0.98
C LEU A 52 1.40 -5.85 -0.10
N ALA A 53 1.35 -5.25 1.10
CA ALA A 53 2.47 -5.31 2.05
C ALA A 53 2.78 -6.75 2.48
N GLU A 54 1.76 -7.55 2.79
CA GLU A 54 1.92 -8.96 3.17
C GLU A 54 2.47 -9.82 2.02
N LEU A 55 2.06 -9.58 0.77
CA LEU A 55 2.60 -10.27 -0.40
C LEU A 55 4.08 -9.89 -0.64
N ALA A 56 4.42 -8.61 -0.49
CA ALA A 56 5.78 -8.13 -0.68
C ALA A 56 6.76 -8.71 0.34
N TRP A 57 6.40 -8.76 1.63
CA TRP A 57 7.25 -9.37 2.66
C TRP A 57 7.52 -10.85 2.45
N ARG A 58 6.60 -11.55 1.77
CA ARG A 58 6.73 -12.98 1.47
C ARG A 58 7.47 -13.24 0.15
N GLY A 59 7.90 -12.20 -0.56
CA GLY A 59 8.51 -12.32 -1.88
C GLY A 59 7.55 -12.82 -2.95
N LEU A 60 6.23 -12.62 -2.76
CA LEU A 60 5.19 -13.08 -3.67
C LEU A 60 4.83 -12.03 -4.72
N LEU A 61 5.18 -10.76 -4.49
CA LEU A 61 5.00 -9.66 -5.44
C LEU A 61 6.30 -9.46 -6.22
N LEU A 62 6.28 -9.83 -7.51
CA LEU A 62 7.47 -9.84 -8.36
C LEU A 62 7.83 -8.42 -8.85
N PRO A 63 9.11 -8.15 -9.14
CA PRO A 63 9.55 -6.82 -9.59
C PRO A 63 8.81 -6.28 -10.82
N GLN A 64 8.40 -7.15 -11.74
CA GLN A 64 7.67 -6.77 -12.95
C GLN A 64 6.30 -6.15 -12.62
N GLN A 65 5.69 -6.54 -11.50
CA GLN A 65 4.37 -6.06 -11.07
C GLN A 65 4.47 -4.70 -10.37
N LEU A 66 5.67 -4.24 -10.02
CA LEU A 66 5.86 -2.94 -9.35
C LEU A 66 5.45 -1.76 -10.23
N GLU A 67 5.54 -1.91 -11.56
CA GLU A 67 5.13 -0.88 -12.51
C GLU A 67 3.64 -0.51 -12.36
N ASP A 68 2.78 -1.51 -12.12
CA ASP A 68 1.34 -1.32 -11.91
C ASP A 68 1.00 -0.99 -10.46
N VAL A 69 1.71 -1.60 -9.51
CA VAL A 69 1.42 -1.48 -8.08
C VAL A 69 1.82 -0.11 -7.52
N ILE A 70 3.00 0.42 -7.88
CA ILE A 70 3.53 1.65 -7.28
C ILE A 70 2.62 2.86 -7.53
N PRO A 71 2.10 3.11 -8.74
CA PRO A 71 1.15 4.19 -8.97
C PRO A 71 -0.07 4.13 -8.05
N LYS A 72 -0.63 2.93 -7.81
CA LYS A 72 -1.78 2.74 -6.93
C LYS A 72 -1.47 3.04 -5.46
N VAL A 73 -0.28 2.64 -5.00
CA VAL A 73 0.15 2.95 -3.63
C VAL A 73 0.46 4.44 -3.48
N VAL A 74 0.97 5.12 -4.51
CA VAL A 74 1.13 6.58 -4.54
C VAL A 74 -0.25 7.27 -4.45
N GLU A 75 -1.25 6.81 -5.19
CA GLU A 75 -2.63 7.30 -5.03
C GLU A 75 -3.14 7.10 -3.60
N ALA A 76 -2.80 5.97 -2.97
CA ALA A 76 -3.17 5.69 -1.57
C ALA A 76 -2.53 6.67 -0.57
N LEU A 77 -1.29 7.12 -0.80
CA LEU A 77 -0.65 8.18 0.00
C LEU A 77 -1.38 9.52 -0.09
N GLN A 78 -2.12 9.76 -1.17
CA GLN A 78 -2.87 10.99 -1.41
C GLN A 78 -4.37 10.83 -1.12
N TYR A 79 -4.79 9.67 -0.62
CA TYR A 79 -6.20 9.36 -0.44
C TYR A 79 -6.85 10.33 0.55
N ASP A 80 -7.78 11.13 0.05
CA ASP A 80 -8.58 12.06 0.84
C ASP A 80 -9.99 12.19 0.25
N VAL A 81 -10.98 11.62 0.93
CA VAL A 81 -12.38 11.63 0.50
C VAL A 81 -13.21 12.41 1.49
N LYS A 82 -13.96 13.40 0.99
CA LYS A 82 -14.93 14.15 1.79
C LYS A 82 -16.16 13.29 2.07
N ARG A 83 -16.49 13.11 3.35
CA ARG A 83 -17.74 12.51 3.83
C ARG A 83 -18.49 13.55 4.66
N GLY A 84 -19.37 14.29 4.00
CA GLY A 84 -20.08 15.42 4.63
C GLY A 84 -19.11 16.48 5.13
N ALA A 85 -19.15 16.76 6.44
CA ALA A 85 -18.32 17.79 7.08
C ALA A 85 -16.90 17.34 7.45
N HIS A 86 -16.55 16.06 7.26
CA HIS A 86 -15.22 15.53 7.59
C HIS A 86 -14.55 14.87 6.38
N SER A 87 -13.23 14.72 6.45
CA SER A 87 -12.44 14.01 5.46
C SER A 87 -11.97 12.66 6.05
N VAL A 88 -12.08 11.60 5.26
CA VAL A 88 -11.60 10.25 5.59
C VAL A 88 -10.42 9.88 4.68
N GLY A 89 -9.49 9.11 5.23
CA GLY A 89 -8.34 8.64 4.45
C GLY A 89 -7.05 8.44 5.24
N SER A 90 -6.98 8.92 6.47
CA SER A 90 -5.75 8.84 7.29
C SER A 90 -5.21 7.41 7.42
N HIS A 91 -6.09 6.44 7.66
CA HIS A 91 -5.73 5.03 7.73
C HIS A 91 -5.27 4.47 6.38
N VAL A 92 -5.83 4.92 5.25
CA VAL A 92 -5.37 4.52 3.90
C VAL A 92 -3.96 5.06 3.65
N ARG A 93 -3.71 6.33 3.98
CA ARG A 93 -2.38 6.96 3.80
C ARG A 93 -1.32 6.32 4.69
N ASP A 94 -1.68 6.00 5.94
CA ASP A 94 -0.83 5.24 6.86
C ASP A 94 -0.51 3.84 6.31
N ALA A 95 -1.52 3.13 5.78
CA ALA A 95 -1.33 1.83 5.15
C ALA A 95 -0.47 1.92 3.88
N GLY A 96 -0.59 3.00 3.09
CA GLY A 96 0.28 3.27 1.95
C GLY A 96 1.75 3.48 2.37
N CYS A 97 1.98 4.19 3.49
CA CYS A 97 3.32 4.32 4.07
C CYS A 97 3.88 2.96 4.49
N TYR A 98 3.04 2.10 5.05
CA TYR A 98 3.42 0.75 5.44
C TYR A 98 3.77 -0.14 4.23
N VAL A 99 3.08 0.00 3.10
CA VAL A 99 3.45 -0.69 1.85
C VAL A 99 4.86 -0.28 1.39
N PHE A 100 5.16 1.02 1.33
CA PHE A 100 6.50 1.46 0.92
C PHE A 100 7.59 1.07 1.92
N TRP A 101 7.27 1.04 3.22
CA TRP A 101 8.17 0.51 4.26
C TRP A 101 8.44 -0.98 4.07
N ALA A 102 7.45 -1.74 3.60
CA ALA A 102 7.62 -3.15 3.27
C ALA A 102 8.49 -3.31 2.03
N PHE A 103 8.24 -2.52 0.99
CA PHE A 103 9.01 -2.56 -0.26
C PHE A 103 10.49 -2.26 -0.03
N SER A 104 10.83 -1.27 0.81
CA SER A 104 12.22 -0.93 1.11
C SER A 104 13.01 -2.06 1.80
N ARG A 105 12.32 -3.04 2.40
CA ARG A 105 12.92 -4.24 3.01
C ARG A 105 12.88 -5.47 2.10
N SER A 106 11.93 -5.50 1.17
CA SER A 106 11.71 -6.65 0.28
C SER A 106 12.48 -6.58 -1.03
N TYR A 107 12.81 -5.39 -1.52
CA TYR A 107 13.44 -5.19 -2.83
C TYR A 107 14.84 -4.57 -2.69
N SER A 108 15.75 -4.96 -3.59
CA SER A 108 17.08 -4.34 -3.66
C SER A 108 16.99 -2.91 -4.20
N SER A 109 18.01 -2.11 -3.89
CA SER A 109 18.14 -0.74 -4.39
C SER A 109 18.12 -0.65 -5.92
N ASP A 110 18.65 -1.65 -6.62
CA ASP A 110 18.70 -1.69 -8.08
C ASP A 110 17.31 -1.78 -8.70
N ILE A 111 16.39 -2.53 -8.06
CA ILE A 111 15.00 -2.68 -8.49
C ILE A 111 14.22 -1.40 -8.16
N MET A 112 14.38 -0.88 -6.95
CA MET A 112 13.62 0.28 -6.48
C MET A 112 14.10 1.60 -7.07
N GLY A 113 15.34 1.67 -7.57
CA GLY A 113 16.01 2.91 -7.95
C GLY A 113 15.21 3.80 -8.89
N GLN A 114 14.55 3.22 -9.89
CA GLN A 114 13.72 3.97 -10.84
C GLN A 114 12.46 4.60 -10.21
N TYR A 115 11.95 4.01 -9.13
CA TYR A 115 10.73 4.47 -8.47
C TYR A 115 11.00 5.42 -7.30
N LEU A 116 12.21 5.39 -6.74
CA LEU A 116 12.60 6.17 -5.57
C LEU A 116 12.29 7.67 -5.70
N PRO A 117 12.56 8.38 -6.82
CA PRO A 117 12.25 9.81 -6.92
C PRO A 117 10.77 10.12 -6.72
N THR A 118 9.89 9.29 -7.30
CA THR A 118 8.43 9.43 -7.18
C THR A 118 7.96 9.12 -5.76
N ILE A 119 8.46 8.02 -5.17
CA ILE A 119 8.09 7.61 -3.81
C ILE A 119 8.58 8.66 -2.79
N ALA A 120 9.84 9.07 -2.89
CA ALA A 120 10.48 10.07 -2.03
C ALA A 120 9.71 11.39 -2.03
N LYS A 121 9.37 11.91 -3.22
CA LYS A 121 8.59 13.15 -3.35
C LYS A 121 7.26 13.05 -2.60
N ASN A 122 6.52 11.95 -2.78
CA ASN A 122 5.21 11.78 -2.16
C ASN A 122 5.30 11.58 -0.64
N LEU A 123 6.27 10.80 -0.15
CA LEU A 123 6.50 10.63 1.27
C LEU A 123 6.93 11.94 1.94
N LEU A 124 7.77 12.75 1.30
CA LEU A 124 8.16 14.07 1.81
C LEU A 124 6.95 15.00 1.93
N VAL A 125 6.13 15.11 0.87
CA VAL A 125 4.90 15.91 0.91
C VAL A 125 3.99 15.44 2.04
N LEU A 126 3.76 14.13 2.17
CA LEU A 126 2.93 13.57 3.22
C LEU A 126 3.50 13.84 4.62
N SER A 127 4.82 13.69 4.81
CA SER A 127 5.50 13.93 6.08
C SER A 127 5.41 15.38 6.55
N CYS A 128 5.39 16.34 5.62
CA CYS A 128 5.35 17.76 5.93
C CYS A 128 3.92 18.31 6.05
N PHE A 129 3.00 17.84 5.20
CA PHE A 129 1.73 18.53 4.96
C PHE A 129 0.46 17.72 5.28
N ASP A 130 0.55 16.44 5.69
CA ASP A 130 -0.66 15.73 6.13
C ASP A 130 -1.28 16.42 7.34
N ARG A 131 -2.61 16.52 7.38
CA ARG A 131 -3.38 17.02 8.52
C ARG A 131 -3.14 16.19 9.78
N GLU A 132 -3.02 14.87 9.62
CA GLU A 132 -2.92 13.91 10.71
C GLU A 132 -1.46 13.67 11.12
N ILE A 133 -1.16 13.89 12.40
CA ILE A 133 0.22 13.73 12.92
C ILE A 133 0.75 12.31 12.79
N ASN A 134 -0.12 11.31 12.91
CA ASN A 134 0.28 9.91 12.78
C ASN A 134 0.73 9.59 11.36
N CYS A 135 0.02 10.09 10.34
CA CYS A 135 0.41 9.93 8.94
C CYS A 135 1.74 10.64 8.65
N ARG A 136 1.97 11.84 9.21
CA ARG A 136 3.27 12.53 9.08
C ARG A 136 4.42 11.70 9.64
N ARG A 137 4.22 11.09 10.83
CA ARG A 137 5.22 10.23 11.48
C ARG A 137 5.46 8.95 10.70
N ALA A 138 4.41 8.30 10.19
CA ALA A 138 4.53 7.11 9.37
C ALA A 138 5.30 7.39 8.08
N ALA A 139 4.97 8.46 7.36
CA ALA A 139 5.67 8.88 6.15
C ALA A 139 7.16 9.17 6.42
N SER A 140 7.46 9.89 7.50
CA SER A 140 8.84 10.17 7.90
C SER A 140 9.62 8.90 8.25
N ALA A 141 8.99 7.93 8.93
CA ALA A 141 9.64 6.66 9.29
C ALA A 141 9.83 5.74 8.08
N THR A 142 8.93 5.80 7.10
CA THR A 142 9.08 5.07 5.83
C THR A 142 10.17 5.66 4.93
N PHE A 143 10.38 6.98 5.01
CA PHE A 143 11.40 7.68 4.22
C PHE A 143 12.83 7.42 4.73
N GLN A 144 12.99 7.18 6.03
CA GLN A 144 14.26 6.87 6.70
C GLN A 144 14.75 5.45 6.38
#